data_AF-A0A842VU09-F1
#
_entry.id   AF-A0A842VU09-F1
#
_cell.length_a   1.000
_cell.length_b   1.000
_cell.length_c   1.000
_cell.angle_alpha   90.00
_cell.angle_beta   90.00
_cell.angle_gamma   90.00
#
_symmetry.space_group_name_H-M   'P 1'
#
loop_
_entity.id
_entity.type
_entity.pdbx_description
1 polymer ?
#
loop_
_entity_poly.entity_id
_entity_poly.type
_entity_poly.pdbx_seq_one_letter_code
_entity_poly.pdbx_strand_id
1 'polypeptide(L)'
;MPELIYRISGLSDFTISFENFCVPCKWQRRCRYGKKAPLNVIIGCNDLLEAYNEKRLEQMRRLQKEADIEDSYEDIESRMNINLQQIFSGIWKKMIKDHKEEILCINSRKMDTMVTSQRGAVWWQEFSKIMRKIYEECKKQVTIKE
;
A
#
# COMPACT_ATOMS: atom_id res chain seq x y z
N MET A 1 -17.30 -8.68 -7.24
CA MET A 1 -15.82 -8.65 -7.34
C MET A 1 -15.26 -9.04 -5.97
N PRO A 2 -14.16 -9.81 -5.88
CA PRO A 2 -13.53 -10.09 -4.60
C PRO A 2 -13.09 -8.78 -3.95
N GLU A 3 -13.45 -8.57 -2.68
CA GLU A 3 -13.07 -7.39 -1.89
C GLU A 3 -11.98 -7.81 -0.90
N LEU A 4 -10.96 -6.96 -0.74
CA LEU A 4 -9.92 -7.18 0.26
C LEU A 4 -10.49 -6.85 1.64
N ILE A 5 -10.22 -7.70 2.62
CA ILE A 5 -10.69 -7.50 3.98
C ILE A 5 -9.53 -6.87 4.76
N TYR A 6 -9.77 -5.74 5.42
CA TYR A 6 -8.81 -5.18 6.37
C TYR A 6 -9.41 -5.14 7.77
N ARG A 7 -8.56 -5.30 8.78
CA ARG A 7 -8.94 -5.25 10.20
C ARG A 7 -7.86 -4.54 10.99
N ILE A 8 -8.27 -3.90 12.08
CA ILE A 8 -7.36 -3.35 13.07
C ILE A 8 -6.74 -4.53 13.83
N SER A 9 -5.42 -4.56 13.97
CA SER A 9 -4.67 -5.65 14.62
C SER A 9 -3.83 -5.18 15.81
N GLY A 10 -3.90 -3.89 16.14
CA GLY A 10 -3.26 -3.26 17.29
C GLY A 10 -3.76 -1.81 17.44
N LEU A 11 -3.11 -1.00 18.27
CA LEU A 11 -3.49 0.41 18.45
C LEU A 11 -3.27 1.25 17.17
N SER A 12 -2.25 0.91 16.38
CA SER A 12 -1.80 1.66 15.19
C SER A 12 -1.64 0.79 13.93
N ASP A 13 -2.04 -0.48 13.99
CA ASP A 13 -1.67 -1.46 12.97
C ASP A 13 -2.90 -2.04 12.30
N PHE A 14 -2.83 -2.18 10.98
CA PHE A 14 -3.91 -2.70 10.13
C PHE A 14 -3.43 -3.92 9.37
N THR A 15 -4.18 -5.01 9.45
CA THR A 15 -3.93 -6.22 8.66
C THR A 15 -4.85 -6.23 7.45
N ILE A 16 -4.28 -6.30 6.25
CA ILE A 16 -4.97 -6.51 4.98
C ILE A 16 -4.83 -7.99 4.60
N SER A 17 -5.96 -8.70 4.54
CA SER A 17 -6.03 -10.11 4.16
C SER A 17 -6.41 -10.28 2.69
N PHE A 18 -5.63 -11.11 1.99
CA PHE A 18 -5.83 -11.50 0.59
C PHE A 18 -6.53 -12.87 0.47
N GLU A 19 -7.21 -13.33 1.52
CA GLU A 19 -7.87 -14.64 1.59
C GLU A 19 -8.76 -14.93 0.36
N ASN A 20 -9.58 -13.96 -0.03
CA ASN A 20 -10.53 -14.10 -1.14
C ASN A 20 -9.88 -14.12 -2.53
N PHE A 21 -8.59 -13.83 -2.62
CA PHE A 21 -7.91 -13.64 -3.89
C PHE A 21 -6.95 -14.78 -4.26
N CYS A 22 -6.49 -15.58 -3.29
CA CYS A 22 -5.53 -16.68 -3.50
C CYS A 22 -6.16 -18.07 -3.25
N VAL A 23 -7.42 -18.26 -3.68
CA VAL A 23 -8.23 -19.44 -3.35
C VAL A 23 -7.87 -20.75 -4.12
N PRO A 24 -7.30 -20.74 -5.35
CA PRO A 24 -7.03 -22.00 -6.06
C PRO A 24 -5.53 -22.37 -6.06
N CYS A 25 -4.93 -22.59 -4.89
CA CYS A 25 -3.67 -23.35 -4.75
C CYS A 25 -3.87 -24.86 -4.61
N LYS A 26 -5.06 -25.38 -4.96
CA LYS A 26 -5.37 -26.83 -4.87
C LYS A 26 -4.45 -27.71 -5.72
N TRP A 27 -3.80 -27.18 -6.76
CA TRP A 27 -3.06 -27.97 -7.76
C TRP A 27 -1.53 -27.87 -7.65
N GLN A 28 -1.00 -26.96 -6.82
CA GLN A 28 0.45 -26.83 -6.62
C GLN A 28 0.78 -27.05 -5.14
N ARG A 29 1.38 -28.20 -4.82
CA ARG A 29 1.88 -28.59 -3.47
C ARG A 29 2.95 -27.63 -2.89
N ARG A 30 3.16 -26.45 -3.49
CA ARG A 30 4.24 -25.50 -3.20
C ARG A 30 3.77 -24.10 -2.82
N CYS A 31 2.46 -23.85 -2.72
CA CYS A 31 1.98 -22.55 -2.27
C CYS A 31 2.14 -22.38 -0.76
N ARG A 32 2.86 -21.34 -0.35
CA ARG A 32 2.98 -20.93 1.06
C ARG A 32 1.65 -20.37 1.61
N TYR A 33 0.86 -19.74 0.74
CA TYR A 33 -0.40 -19.09 1.09
C TYR A 33 -1.61 -19.83 0.49
N GLY A 34 -2.71 -19.89 1.23
CA GLY A 34 -3.96 -20.53 0.80
C GLY A 34 -5.09 -20.33 1.79
N LYS A 35 -6.24 -21.01 1.59
CA LYS A 35 -7.45 -20.81 2.42
C LYS A 35 -7.22 -21.00 3.93
N LYS A 36 -6.28 -21.86 4.33
CA LYS A 36 -5.93 -22.12 5.75
C LYS A 36 -4.83 -21.20 6.29
N ALA A 37 -4.15 -20.46 5.42
CA ALA A 37 -3.05 -19.55 5.73
C ALA A 37 -3.03 -18.42 4.69
N PRO A 38 -3.98 -17.48 4.77
CA PRO A 38 -4.08 -16.41 3.77
C PRO A 38 -2.84 -15.52 3.84
N LEU A 39 -2.51 -14.91 2.70
CA LEU A 39 -1.52 -13.84 2.68
C LEU A 39 -2.10 -12.64 3.44
N ASN A 40 -1.39 -12.21 4.48
CA ASN A 40 -1.73 -11.06 5.29
C ASN A 40 -0.59 -10.05 5.21
N VAL A 41 -0.94 -8.79 4.96
CA VAL A 41 -0.01 -7.66 4.95
C VAL A 41 -0.35 -6.78 6.14
N ILE A 42 0.63 -6.53 7.01
CA ILE A 42 0.47 -5.62 8.15
C ILE A 42 0.99 -4.24 7.74
N ILE A 43 0.18 -3.21 8.01
CA ILE A 43 0.46 -1.81 7.74
C ILE A 43 0.42 -1.07 9.08
N GLY A 44 1.58 -0.61 9.56
CA GLY A 44 1.66 0.27 10.72
C GLY A 44 1.44 1.73 10.33
N CYS A 45 0.69 2.47 11.15
CA CYS A 45 0.49 3.90 10.93
C CYS A 45 1.80 4.70 11.00
N ASN A 46 2.72 4.32 11.88
CA ASN A 46 4.01 5.00 12.02
C ASN A 46 4.79 4.92 10.70
N ASP A 47 5.00 3.71 10.17
CA ASP A 47 5.70 3.49 8.90
C ASP A 47 5.02 4.22 7.73
N LEU A 48 3.68 4.22 7.70
CA LEU A 48 2.91 4.86 6.63
C LEU A 48 3.03 6.39 6.67
N LEU A 49 2.95 6.97 7.87
CA LEU A 49 3.06 8.41 8.08
C LEU A 49 4.52 8.89 7.94
N GLU A 50 5.49 8.09 8.35
CA GLU A 50 6.91 8.35 8.13
C GLU A 50 7.22 8.40 6.63
N ALA A 51 6.79 7.38 5.86
CA ALA A 51 6.95 7.39 4.40
C ALA A 51 6.26 8.59 3.73
N TYR A 52 5.13 9.05 4.27
CA TYR A 52 4.47 10.28 3.83
C TYR A 52 5.30 11.52 4.16
N ASN A 53 5.81 11.63 5.38
CA ASN A 53 6.61 12.77 5.84
C ASN A 53 7.94 12.85 5.10
N GLU A 54 8.59 11.73 4.79
CA GLU A 54 9.77 11.70 3.92
C GLU A 54 9.48 12.32 2.55
N LYS A 55 8.37 11.92 1.92
CA LYS A 55 7.95 12.48 0.63
C LYS A 55 7.56 13.95 0.72
N ARG A 56 6.93 14.35 1.82
CA ARG A 56 6.63 15.74 2.13
C ARG A 56 7.92 16.56 2.21
N LEU A 57 8.90 16.12 3.00
CA LEU A 57 10.17 16.81 3.17
C LEU A 57 10.99 16.87 1.87
N GLU A 58 10.99 15.80 1.08
CA GLU A 58 11.64 15.77 -0.24
C GLU A 58 11.04 16.82 -1.18
N GLN A 59 9.71 16.89 -1.28
CA GLN A 59 9.03 17.89 -2.10
C GLN A 59 9.24 19.31 -1.56
N MET A 60 9.15 19.52 -0.25
CA MET A 60 9.41 20.83 0.35
C MET A 60 10.80 21.34 0.01
N ARG A 61 11.83 20.50 0.18
CA ARG A 61 13.21 20.87 -0.17
C ARG A 61 13.37 21.20 -1.65
N ARG A 62 12.62 20.52 -2.52
CA ARG A 62 12.65 20.80 -3.95
C ARG A 62 11.97 22.13 -4.26
N LEU A 63 10.76 22.36 -3.75
CA LEU A 63 10.01 23.59 -3.98
C LEU A 63 10.72 24.80 -3.36
N GLN A 64 11.36 24.66 -2.19
CA GLN A 64 12.17 25.72 -1.58
C GLN A 64 13.38 26.13 -2.44
N LYS A 65 13.95 25.20 -3.22
CA LYS A 65 15.04 25.52 -4.17
C LYS A 65 14.54 26.20 -5.43
N GLU A 66 13.27 25.97 -5.77
CA GLU A 66 12.60 26.52 -6.95
C GLU A 66 11.81 27.80 -6.62
N ALA A 67 11.67 28.14 -5.33
CA ALA A 67 10.87 29.25 -4.83
C ALA A 67 11.59 30.60 -4.98
N ASP A 68 10.81 31.64 -5.20
CA ASP A 68 11.31 33.01 -5.25
C ASP A 68 11.54 33.56 -3.83
N ILE A 69 12.39 34.58 -3.70
CA ILE A 69 12.71 35.20 -2.40
C ILE A 69 11.45 35.77 -1.70
N GLU A 70 10.43 36.11 -2.49
CA GLU A 70 9.15 36.66 -2.01
C GLU A 70 8.17 35.57 -1.54
N ASP A 71 8.40 34.30 -1.90
CA ASP A 71 7.50 33.21 -1.55
C ASP A 71 7.57 32.93 -0.03
N SER A 72 6.42 33.00 0.64
CA SER A 72 6.33 32.60 2.04
C SER A 72 6.36 31.07 2.18
N TYR A 73 6.64 30.59 3.40
CA TYR A 73 6.58 29.15 3.69
C TYR A 73 5.19 28.55 3.39
N GLU A 74 4.12 29.30 3.69
CA GLU A 74 2.74 28.87 3.43
C GLU A 74 2.45 28.77 1.92
N ASP A 75 2.99 29.69 1.12
CA ASP A 75 2.87 29.65 -0.34
C ASP A 75 3.56 28.42 -0.94
N ILE A 76 4.75 28.09 -0.44
CA ILE A 76 5.51 26.91 -0.86
C ILE A 76 4.78 25.62 -0.43
N GLU A 77 4.25 25.57 0.79
CA GLU A 77 3.51 24.42 1.29
C GLU A 77 2.21 24.19 0.52
N SER A 78 1.52 25.25 0.09
CA SER A 78 0.29 25.14 -0.71
C SER A 78 0.50 24.51 -2.09
N ARG A 79 1.72 24.61 -2.65
CA ARG A 79 2.10 24.01 -3.94
C ARG A 79 2.43 22.52 -3.82
N MET A 80 2.50 21.98 -2.60
CA MET A 80 2.79 20.57 -2.38
C MET A 80 1.66 19.68 -2.90
N ASN A 81 2.03 18.67 -3.68
CA ASN A 81 1.12 17.64 -4.11
C ASN A 81 1.75 16.27 -3.87
N ILE A 82 1.55 15.73 -2.66
CA ILE A 82 2.12 14.45 -2.27
C ILE A 82 1.34 13.32 -2.95
N ASN A 83 2.05 12.59 -3.80
CA ASN A 83 1.46 11.50 -4.55
C ASN A 83 1.33 10.23 -3.69
N LEU A 84 0.20 10.08 -3.02
CA LEU A 84 -0.13 8.88 -2.22
C LEU A 84 -0.04 7.58 -3.02
N GLN A 85 -0.30 7.61 -4.33
CA GLN A 85 -0.18 6.41 -5.17
C GLN A 85 1.26 5.93 -5.28
N GLN A 86 2.25 6.83 -5.29
CA GLN A 86 3.66 6.44 -5.29
C GLN A 86 4.04 5.74 -3.97
N ILE A 87 3.54 6.24 -2.83
CA ILE A 87 3.77 5.63 -1.51
C ILE A 87 3.15 4.23 -1.48
N PHE A 88 1.88 4.11 -1.85
CA PHE A 88 1.20 2.81 -1.87
C PHE A 88 1.85 1.83 -2.86
N SER A 89 2.37 2.31 -3.99
CA SER A 89 3.06 1.50 -4.98
C SER A 89 4.38 0.96 -4.43
N GLY A 90 5.11 1.77 -3.65
CA GLY A 90 6.30 1.36 -2.91
C GLY A 90 6.00 0.23 -1.91
N ILE A 91 4.95 0.42 -1.09
CA ILE A 91 4.50 -0.60 -0.12
C ILE A 91 4.07 -1.88 -0.84
N TRP A 92 3.28 -1.76 -1.89
CA TRP A 92 2.85 -2.89 -2.71
C TRP A 92 4.02 -3.65 -3.33
N LYS A 93 5.03 -2.94 -3.83
CA LYS A 93 6.23 -3.57 -4.39
C LYS A 93 6.92 -4.42 -3.33
N LYS A 94 7.23 -3.81 -2.18
CA LYS A 94 7.92 -4.44 -1.05
C LYS A 94 7.16 -5.65 -0.52
N MET A 95 5.85 -5.53 -0.32
CA MET A 95 5.05 -6.56 0.36
C MET A 95 4.55 -7.66 -0.58
N ILE A 96 4.33 -7.35 -1.86
CA ILE A 96 3.66 -8.25 -2.81
C ILE A 96 4.55 -8.59 -4.01
N LYS A 97 5.03 -7.59 -4.76
CA LYS A 97 5.76 -7.86 -6.03
C LYS A 97 7.11 -8.56 -5.78
N ASP A 98 7.82 -8.17 -4.74
CA ASP A 98 9.14 -8.72 -4.42
C ASP A 98 9.03 -10.16 -3.86
N HIS A 99 7.85 -10.56 -3.37
CA HIS A 99 7.54 -11.90 -2.86
C HIS A 99 6.72 -12.77 -3.84
N LYS A 100 6.70 -12.43 -5.13
CA LYS A 100 5.92 -13.16 -6.16
C LYS A 100 6.23 -14.66 -6.27
N GLU A 101 7.43 -15.10 -5.88
CA GLU A 101 7.80 -16.52 -5.89
C GLU A 101 7.11 -17.30 -4.74
N GLU A 102 6.75 -16.61 -3.66
CA GLU A 102 6.01 -17.17 -2.53
C GLU A 102 4.49 -17.06 -2.73
N ILE A 103 4.05 -16.02 -3.44
CA ILE A 103 2.65 -15.72 -3.76
C ILE A 103 2.34 -16.23 -5.18
N LEU A 104 2.26 -17.55 -5.32
CA LEU A 104 2.12 -18.20 -6.65
C LEU A 104 0.90 -17.75 -7.46
N CYS A 105 -0.19 -17.32 -6.81
CA CYS A 105 -1.40 -16.83 -7.48
C CYS A 105 -1.24 -15.48 -8.22
N ILE A 106 -0.10 -14.81 -8.08
CA ILE A 106 0.28 -13.61 -8.84
C ILE A 106 1.55 -13.80 -9.68
N ASN A 107 2.07 -15.03 -9.76
CA ASN A 107 3.27 -15.34 -10.52
C ASN A 107 2.91 -15.72 -11.97
N SER A 108 3.13 -14.77 -12.89
CA SER A 108 2.80 -14.93 -14.31
C SER A 108 3.67 -15.96 -15.03
N ARG A 109 4.74 -16.46 -14.40
CA ARG A 109 5.55 -17.58 -14.93
C ARG A 109 4.99 -18.94 -14.53
N LYS A 110 4.05 -18.98 -13.57
CA LYS A 110 3.50 -20.21 -12.98
C LYS A 110 1.99 -20.35 -13.23
N MET A 111 1.34 -19.30 -13.70
CA MET A 111 -0.06 -19.21 -14.09
C MET A 111 -0.18 -18.46 -15.42
N ASP A 112 -1.32 -18.59 -16.09
CA ASP A 112 -1.63 -17.84 -17.32
C ASP A 112 -1.36 -16.33 -17.12
N THR A 113 -0.59 -15.75 -18.04
CA THR A 113 -0.10 -14.37 -17.98
C THR A 113 -1.22 -13.34 -18.04
N MET A 114 -2.28 -13.60 -18.82
CA MET A 114 -3.42 -12.72 -18.95
C MET A 114 -4.27 -12.73 -17.68
N VAL A 115 -4.56 -13.92 -17.15
CA VAL A 115 -5.28 -14.10 -15.88
C VAL A 115 -4.51 -13.48 -14.72
N THR A 116 -3.20 -13.64 -14.70
CA THR A 116 -2.35 -13.10 -13.63
C THR A 116 -2.27 -11.57 -13.67
N SER A 117 -2.18 -10.98 -14.87
CA SER A 117 -2.14 -9.53 -15.06
C SER A 117 -3.46 -8.87 -14.70
N GLN A 118 -4.59 -9.45 -15.14
CA GLN A 118 -5.93 -8.97 -14.76
C GLN A 118 -6.15 -9.06 -13.25
N ARG A 119 -5.77 -10.18 -12.63
CA ARG A 119 -5.85 -10.33 -11.17
C ARG A 119 -4.98 -9.32 -10.44
N GLY A 120 -3.72 -9.16 -10.86
CA GLY A 120 -2.81 -8.17 -10.26
C GLY A 120 -3.36 -6.75 -10.32
N ALA A 121 -4.02 -6.37 -11.42
CA ALA A 121 -4.68 -5.07 -11.54
C ALA A 121 -5.85 -4.91 -10.55
N VAL A 122 -6.72 -5.92 -10.43
CA VAL A 122 -7.83 -5.89 -9.45
C VAL A 122 -7.30 -5.83 -8.02
N TRP A 123 -6.27 -6.61 -7.70
CA TRP A 123 -5.69 -6.58 -6.35
C TRP A 123 -5.10 -5.22 -6.04
N TRP A 124 -4.38 -4.62 -6.98
CA TRP A 124 -3.81 -3.28 -6.82
C TRP A 124 -4.89 -2.22 -6.62
N GLN A 125 -5.99 -2.28 -7.39
CA GLN A 125 -7.10 -1.36 -7.24
C GLN A 125 -7.71 -1.45 -5.83
N GLU A 126 -8.04 -2.66 -5.38
CA GLU A 126 -8.60 -2.88 -4.04
C GLU A 126 -7.62 -2.52 -2.92
N PHE A 127 -6.35 -2.87 -3.09
CA PHE A 127 -5.30 -2.53 -2.12
C PHE A 127 -5.15 -1.02 -2.01
N SER A 128 -5.06 -0.30 -3.13
CA SER A 128 -4.90 1.16 -3.12
C SER A 128 -6.11 1.86 -2.49
N LYS A 129 -7.32 1.33 -2.68
CA LYS A 129 -8.55 1.82 -2.04
C LYS A 129 -8.51 1.62 -0.52
N ILE A 130 -8.08 0.46 -0.04
CA ILE A 130 -7.94 0.19 1.39
C ILE A 130 -6.83 1.02 2.02
N MET A 131 -5.68 1.14 1.35
CA MET A 131 -4.57 1.96 1.82
C MET A 131 -4.96 3.43 1.99
N ARG A 132 -5.81 3.98 1.11
CA ARG A 132 -6.39 5.31 1.32
C ARG A 132 -7.21 5.37 2.61
N LYS A 133 -8.08 4.39 2.86
CA LYS A 133 -8.88 4.34 4.10
C LYS A 133 -7.98 4.25 5.34
N ILE A 134 -6.99 3.35 5.32
CA ILE A 134 -6.02 3.19 6.40
C ILE A 134 -5.26 4.50 6.65
N TYR A 135 -4.80 5.16 5.58
CA TYR A 135 -4.11 6.44 5.69
C TYR A 135 -4.97 7.51 6.39
N GLU A 136 -6.24 7.66 5.99
CA GLU A 136 -7.15 8.61 6.64
C GLU A 136 -7.39 8.25 8.12
N GLU A 137 -7.51 6.96 8.45
CA GLU A 137 -7.63 6.51 9.85
C GLU A 137 -6.35 6.82 10.65
N CYS A 138 -5.17 6.59 10.08
CA CYS A 138 -3.90 6.92 10.71
C CYS A 138 -3.75 8.42 10.97
N LYS A 139 -4.17 9.29 10.03
CA LYS A 139 -4.15 10.75 10.22
C LYS A 139 -5.03 11.17 11.40
N LYS A 140 -6.26 10.65 11.48
CA LYS A 140 -7.18 10.96 12.60
C LYS A 140 -6.56 10.63 13.95
N GLN A 141 -5.85 9.51 14.05
CA GLN A 141 -5.20 9.11 15.30
C GLN A 141 -4.08 10.07 15.74
N VAL A 142 -3.40 10.73 14.79
CA VAL A 142 -2.39 11.75 15.11
C VAL A 142 -3.06 13.03 15.60
N THR A 143 -4.09 13.51 14.91
CA THR A 143 -4.80 14.76 15.26
C THR A 143 -5.51 14.70 16.61
N ILE A 144 -5.89 13.51 17.09
CA ILE A 144 -6.53 13.34 18.42
C ILE A 144 -5.49 13.36 19.55
N LYS A 145 -4.20 13.18 19.25
CA LYS A 145 -3.11 13.15 20.24
C LYS A 145 -2.44 14.51 20.46
N GLU A 146 -2.73 15.50 19.63
CA GLU A 146 -2.31 16.91 19.78
C GLU A 146 -3.35 17.71 20.57
#